data_AF-A0A175WGL0-F1
#
_entry.id   AF-A0A175WGL0-F1
#
_cell.length_a   1.000
_cell.length_b   1.000
_cell.length_c   1.000
_cell.angle_alpha   90.00
_cell.angle_beta   90.00
_cell.angle_gamma   90.00
#
_symmetry.space_group_name_H-M   'P 1'
#
loop_
_entity.id
_entity.type
_entity.pdbx_description
1 polymer ?
#
loop_
_entity_poly.entity_id
_entity_poly.type
_entity_poly.pdbx_seq_one_letter_code
_entity_poly.pdbx_strand_id
1 'polypeptide(L)'
;MPGFDDTERPDFEIIEQLVCWVQKNAANGQHLAGILFLHPITQNRLQGSNRRMLSTFKKLLGNDYFKKVLLITTFWNDVQQSVGEQRERELKESDDAWKPIIDAGAQTERMARDYDRFIPLLEKIAGSSAPRLQIQLELNQGKSLEQAMSGLSLDRIATEQDRRLEGSRTIVNTTSSRNKQKSQEAIDAWKETSNLLYKGEIEAQRLENSRIMAQIQEQDSRQDAIRQQKRRELEEQMTIAEELRKARKQDQEEEEQKNSSELTKLSLNYNTRRLNTSRNTRAKRLTGSEPTALVICFLHL
;
A
#
# COMPACT_ATOMS: atom_id res chain seq x y z
N MET A 1 -27.98 27.00 -31.41
CA MET A 1 -27.28 27.97 -30.55
C MET A 1 -26.40 27.20 -29.57
N PRO A 2 -25.23 27.71 -29.19
CA PRO A 2 -24.46 27.16 -28.07
C PRO A 2 -25.31 27.14 -26.79
N GLY A 3 -24.98 26.25 -25.85
CA GLY A 3 -25.65 26.17 -24.55
C GLY A 3 -25.36 27.41 -23.71
N PHE A 4 -26.32 27.78 -22.86
CA PHE A 4 -26.09 28.77 -21.79
C PHE A 4 -25.45 28.05 -20.60
N ASP A 5 -24.62 28.75 -19.80
CA ASP A 5 -23.74 28.14 -18.78
C ASP A 5 -22.47 27.45 -19.35
N ASP A 6 -22.01 27.86 -20.53
CA ASP A 6 -20.73 27.40 -21.08
C ASP A 6 -19.56 28.07 -20.34
N THR A 7 -18.59 27.27 -19.89
CA THR A 7 -17.33 27.76 -19.31
C THR A 7 -16.47 28.51 -20.32
N GLU A 8 -16.66 28.26 -21.62
CA GLU A 8 -15.80 28.82 -22.67
C GLU A 8 -16.38 30.08 -23.33
N ARG A 9 -17.72 30.25 -23.30
CA ARG A 9 -18.38 31.39 -23.94
C ARG A 9 -19.25 32.14 -22.95
N PRO A 10 -18.99 33.45 -22.77
CA PRO A 10 -19.77 34.21 -21.82
C PRO A 10 -21.21 34.37 -22.32
N ASP A 11 -22.17 34.36 -21.39
CA ASP A 11 -23.61 34.35 -21.69
C ASP A 11 -23.99 35.60 -22.52
N PHE A 12 -23.25 36.71 -22.35
CA PHE A 12 -23.46 37.94 -23.10
C PHE A 12 -23.18 37.79 -24.59
N GLU A 13 -22.20 36.98 -25.00
CA GLU A 13 -21.91 36.75 -26.43
C GLU A 13 -23.07 36.00 -27.09
N ILE A 14 -23.68 35.06 -26.38
CA ILE A 14 -24.84 34.31 -26.89
C ILE A 14 -26.04 35.26 -27.06
N ILE A 15 -26.24 36.16 -26.10
CA ILE A 15 -27.26 37.20 -26.17
C ILE A 15 -27.01 38.15 -27.35
N GLU A 16 -25.79 38.66 -27.49
CA GLU A 16 -25.40 39.56 -28.59
C GLU A 16 -25.58 38.90 -29.96
N GLN A 17 -25.17 37.63 -30.09
CA GLN A 17 -25.37 36.85 -31.31
C GLN A 17 -26.85 36.68 -31.65
N LEU A 18 -27.69 36.38 -30.66
CA LEU A 18 -29.14 36.28 -30.86
C LEU A 18 -29.71 37.62 -31.35
N VAL A 19 -29.33 38.73 -30.73
CA VAL A 19 -29.82 40.05 -31.12
C VAL A 19 -29.36 40.44 -32.52
N CYS A 20 -28.07 40.24 -32.84
CA CYS A 20 -27.52 40.48 -34.17
C CYS A 20 -28.22 39.61 -35.22
N TRP A 21 -28.49 38.33 -34.90
CA TRP A 21 -29.22 37.44 -35.79
C TRP A 21 -30.65 37.92 -36.04
N VAL A 22 -31.38 38.29 -34.99
CA VAL A 22 -32.75 38.82 -35.11
C VAL A 22 -32.78 40.07 -36.00
N GLN A 23 -31.84 41.01 -35.79
CA GLN A 23 -31.77 42.24 -36.58
C GLN A 23 -31.50 41.97 -38.06
N LYS A 24 -30.47 41.17 -38.37
CA LYS A 24 -30.06 40.86 -39.75
C LYS A 24 -31.16 40.14 -40.52
N ASN A 25 -31.86 39.22 -39.87
CA ASN A 25 -32.88 38.40 -40.51
C ASN A 25 -34.23 39.12 -40.62
N ALA A 26 -34.55 40.04 -39.71
CA ALA A 26 -35.74 40.87 -39.81
C ALA A 26 -35.76 41.70 -41.10
N ALA A 27 -34.59 42.18 -41.57
CA ALA A 27 -34.47 42.90 -42.85
C ALA A 27 -34.83 42.03 -44.07
N ASN A 28 -34.71 40.70 -43.95
CA ASN A 28 -35.02 39.72 -44.99
C ASN A 28 -36.41 39.09 -44.82
N GLY A 29 -37.26 39.64 -43.93
CA GLY A 29 -38.59 39.09 -43.64
C GLY A 29 -38.58 37.81 -42.81
N GLN A 30 -37.42 37.40 -42.27
CA GLN A 30 -37.31 36.24 -41.38
C GLN A 30 -37.49 36.67 -39.93
N HIS A 31 -38.32 35.93 -39.21
CA HIS A 31 -38.73 36.26 -37.84
C HIS A 31 -38.44 35.08 -36.92
N LEU A 32 -38.14 35.36 -35.64
CA LEU A 32 -37.99 34.31 -34.63
C LEU A 32 -39.37 33.70 -34.35
N ALA A 33 -39.60 32.48 -34.80
CA ALA A 33 -40.92 31.84 -34.73
C ALA A 33 -41.29 31.34 -33.32
N GLY A 34 -40.28 30.91 -32.55
CA GLY A 34 -40.39 30.53 -31.15
C GLY A 34 -39.06 30.12 -30.53
N ILE A 35 -39.08 29.85 -29.23
CA ILE A 35 -37.92 29.44 -28.44
C ILE A 35 -38.24 28.16 -27.68
N LEU A 36 -37.35 27.19 -27.76
CA LEU A 36 -37.39 25.99 -26.95
C LEU A 36 -36.38 26.13 -25.82
N PHE A 37 -36.84 26.05 -24.58
CA PHE A 37 -35.99 26.07 -23.40
C PHE A 37 -35.97 24.66 -22.80
N LEU A 38 -34.81 24.00 -22.84
CA LEU A 38 -34.67 22.63 -22.36
C LEU A 38 -34.03 22.65 -20.97
N HIS A 39 -34.64 21.94 -20.02
CA HIS A 39 -34.11 21.78 -18.66
C HIS A 39 -34.06 20.31 -18.26
N PRO A 40 -32.89 19.76 -17.91
CA PRO A 40 -32.79 18.38 -17.45
C PRO A 40 -33.44 18.22 -16.07
N ILE A 41 -34.40 17.30 -15.92
CA ILE A 41 -35.10 17.07 -14.64
C ILE A 41 -34.19 16.49 -13.56
N THR A 42 -33.03 15.98 -13.95
CA THR A 42 -31.95 15.55 -13.06
C THR A 42 -31.38 16.71 -12.25
N GLN A 43 -31.48 17.95 -12.72
CA GLN A 43 -31.07 19.15 -11.99
C GLN A 43 -32.21 19.65 -11.08
N ASN A 44 -32.01 19.51 -9.76
CA ASN A 44 -33.01 19.84 -8.74
C ASN A 44 -33.35 21.34 -8.66
N ARG A 45 -32.51 22.21 -9.22
CA ARG A 45 -32.66 23.66 -9.10
C ARG A 45 -32.27 24.32 -10.42
N LEU A 46 -32.96 25.39 -10.77
CA LEU A 46 -32.53 26.26 -11.84
C LEU A 46 -31.25 27.00 -11.41
N GLN A 47 -30.16 26.77 -12.11
CA GLN A 47 -28.88 27.43 -11.84
C GLN A 47 -29.01 28.96 -11.93
N GLY A 48 -28.17 29.69 -11.20
CA GLY A 48 -28.23 31.15 -11.18
C GLY A 48 -27.97 31.82 -12.54
N SER A 49 -27.24 31.15 -13.45
CA SER A 49 -27.05 31.53 -14.85
C SER A 49 -28.38 31.46 -15.61
N ASN A 50 -29.07 30.31 -15.54
CA ASN A 50 -30.37 30.11 -16.19
C ASN A 50 -31.43 31.11 -15.72
N ARG A 51 -31.52 31.40 -14.41
CA ARG A 51 -32.43 32.44 -13.87
C ARG A 51 -32.18 33.81 -14.50
N ARG A 52 -30.90 34.17 -14.63
CA ARG A 52 -30.48 35.47 -15.19
C ARG A 52 -30.75 35.54 -16.68
N MET A 53 -30.43 34.48 -17.42
CA MET A 53 -30.74 34.36 -18.84
C MET A 53 -32.24 34.57 -19.09
N LEU A 54 -33.10 33.90 -18.31
CA LEU A 54 -34.55 34.03 -18.43
C LEU A 54 -35.02 35.48 -18.18
N SER A 55 -34.45 36.15 -17.18
CA SER A 55 -34.70 37.58 -16.92
C SER A 55 -34.25 38.47 -18.08
N THR A 56 -33.09 38.19 -18.66
CA THR A 56 -32.55 38.91 -19.83
C THR A 56 -33.41 38.70 -21.08
N PHE A 57 -33.84 37.46 -21.34
CA PHE A 57 -34.77 37.13 -22.42
C PHE A 57 -36.11 37.83 -22.27
N LYS A 58 -36.63 37.94 -21.04
CA LYS A 58 -37.86 38.71 -20.79
C LYS A 58 -37.76 40.17 -21.26
N LYS A 59 -36.62 40.81 -21.02
CA LYS A 59 -36.35 42.18 -21.47
C LYS A 59 -36.16 42.28 -22.98
N LEU A 60 -35.48 41.30 -23.59
CA LEU A 60 -35.18 41.29 -25.03
C LEU A 60 -36.39 40.99 -25.91
N LEU A 61 -37.18 40.00 -25.52
CA LEU A 61 -38.27 39.46 -26.33
C LEU A 61 -39.58 40.21 -26.07
N GLY A 62 -39.77 40.75 -24.87
CA GLY A 62 -41.02 41.35 -24.43
C GLY A 62 -42.03 40.30 -23.96
N ASN A 63 -42.96 40.72 -23.10
CA ASN A 63 -43.89 39.80 -22.45
C ASN A 63 -44.78 39.03 -23.44
N ASP A 64 -45.20 39.65 -24.53
CA ASP A 64 -46.08 39.01 -25.52
C ASP A 64 -45.42 37.85 -26.26
N TYR A 65 -44.09 37.84 -26.35
CA TYR A 65 -43.35 36.79 -27.04
C TYR A 65 -43.32 35.48 -26.24
N PHE A 66 -43.60 35.49 -24.93
CA PHE A 66 -43.59 34.26 -24.13
C PHE A 66 -44.63 33.23 -24.56
N LYS A 67 -45.70 33.65 -25.26
CA LYS A 67 -46.65 32.75 -25.94
C LYS A 67 -46.00 31.86 -27.00
N LYS A 68 -44.79 32.21 -27.45
CA LYS A 68 -43.94 31.47 -28.41
C LYS A 68 -42.78 30.72 -27.73
N VAL A 69 -42.76 30.67 -26.40
CA VAL A 69 -41.74 29.95 -25.63
C VAL A 69 -42.33 28.61 -25.17
N LEU A 70 -41.57 27.54 -25.40
CA LEU A 70 -41.87 26.20 -24.91
C LEU A 70 -40.79 25.75 -23.93
N LEU A 71 -41.19 25.54 -22.68
CA LEU A 71 -40.35 25.03 -21.61
C LEU A 71 -40.43 23.50 -21.58
N ILE A 72 -39.33 22.82 -21.83
CA ILE A 72 -39.28 21.36 -22.00
C ILE A 72 -38.42 20.77 -20.89
N THR A 73 -38.97 19.84 -20.11
CA THR A 73 -38.19 19.03 -19.18
C THR A 73 -37.69 17.75 -19.87
N THR A 74 -36.39 17.48 -19.79
CA THR A 74 -35.72 16.32 -20.42
C THR A 74 -35.16 15.34 -19.37
N PHE A 75 -34.62 14.20 -19.80
CA PHE A 75 -33.99 13.18 -18.94
C PHE A 75 -34.90 12.55 -17.89
N TRP A 76 -36.19 12.39 -18.21
CA TRP A 76 -37.17 11.73 -17.32
C TRP A 76 -36.83 10.27 -16.98
N ASN A 77 -36.01 9.59 -17.79
CA ASN A 77 -35.58 8.22 -17.54
C ASN A 77 -34.46 8.11 -16.49
N ASP A 78 -33.83 9.23 -16.12
CA ASP A 78 -32.67 9.25 -15.23
C ASP A 78 -33.05 9.58 -13.78
N VAL A 79 -34.35 9.75 -13.50
CA VAL A 79 -34.89 10.02 -12.17
C VAL A 79 -36.10 9.12 -11.91
N GLN A 80 -36.37 8.83 -10.64
CA GLN A 80 -37.64 8.22 -10.28
C GLN A 80 -38.79 9.16 -10.62
N GLN A 81 -39.89 8.62 -11.14
CA GLN A 81 -41.05 9.40 -11.61
C GLN A 81 -41.55 10.40 -10.56
N SER A 82 -41.72 9.95 -9.30
CA SER A 82 -42.18 10.79 -8.18
C SER A 82 -41.24 11.96 -7.89
N VAL A 83 -39.93 11.73 -7.97
CA VAL A 83 -38.89 12.75 -7.78
C VAL A 83 -38.90 13.74 -8.94
N GLY A 84 -39.03 13.26 -10.18
CA GLY A 84 -39.13 14.11 -11.37
C GLY A 84 -40.37 15.00 -11.33
N GLU A 85 -41.52 14.47 -10.93
CA GLU A 85 -42.77 15.23 -10.79
C GLU A 85 -42.68 16.30 -9.71
N GLN A 86 -42.07 15.99 -8.56
CA GLN A 86 -41.84 16.96 -7.50
C GLN A 86 -40.94 18.11 -7.97
N ARG A 87 -39.83 17.80 -8.66
CA ARG A 87 -38.92 18.82 -9.20
C ARG A 87 -39.56 19.67 -10.28
N GLU A 88 -40.36 19.08 -11.15
CA GLU A 88 -41.09 19.83 -12.18
C GLU A 88 -42.10 20.79 -11.54
N ARG A 89 -42.80 20.34 -10.51
CA ARG A 89 -43.72 21.19 -9.74
C ARG A 89 -42.97 22.39 -9.14
N GLU A 90 -41.86 22.15 -8.47
CA GLU A 90 -41.01 23.21 -7.91
C GLU A 90 -40.55 24.19 -8.99
N LEU A 91 -40.12 23.71 -10.17
CA LEU A 91 -39.72 24.57 -11.29
C LEU A 91 -40.87 25.47 -11.76
N LYS A 92 -42.08 24.91 -11.91
CA LYS A 92 -43.28 25.60 -12.39
C LYS A 92 -43.89 26.57 -11.37
N GLU A 93 -43.74 26.29 -10.08
CA GLU A 93 -44.34 27.08 -8.98
C GLU A 93 -43.39 28.14 -8.41
N SER A 94 -42.08 28.03 -8.64
CA SER A 94 -41.11 28.99 -8.07
C SER A 94 -41.13 30.34 -8.79
N ASP A 95 -41.39 31.42 -8.04
CA ASP A 95 -41.47 32.81 -8.52
C ASP A 95 -40.17 33.33 -9.15
N ASP A 96 -39.05 32.67 -8.87
CA ASP A 96 -37.74 33.01 -9.42
C ASP A 96 -37.32 32.08 -10.59
N ALA A 97 -38.16 31.12 -10.99
CA ALA A 97 -37.89 30.11 -12.03
C ALA A 97 -38.84 30.22 -13.24
N TRP A 98 -39.64 29.19 -13.52
CA TRP A 98 -40.51 29.15 -14.70
C TRP A 98 -41.83 29.86 -14.50
N LYS A 99 -42.29 30.03 -13.25
CA LYS A 99 -43.57 30.66 -12.93
C LYS A 99 -43.78 32.00 -13.65
N PRO A 100 -42.84 32.98 -13.64
CA PRO A 100 -43.05 34.27 -14.30
C PRO A 100 -43.14 34.19 -15.83
N ILE A 101 -42.65 33.09 -16.42
CA ILE A 101 -42.64 32.85 -17.87
C ILE A 101 -43.92 32.12 -18.29
N ILE A 102 -44.33 31.15 -17.47
CA ILE A 102 -45.62 30.48 -17.60
C ILE A 102 -46.76 31.50 -17.45
N ASP A 103 -46.69 32.37 -16.43
CA ASP A 103 -47.66 33.45 -16.20
C ASP A 103 -47.68 34.46 -17.37
N ALA A 104 -46.60 34.56 -18.15
CA ALA A 104 -46.52 35.37 -19.37
C ALA A 104 -47.02 34.63 -20.64
N GLY A 105 -47.46 33.38 -20.53
CA GLY A 105 -48.09 32.60 -21.59
C GLY A 105 -47.23 31.47 -22.19
N ALA A 106 -46.06 31.19 -21.63
CA ALA A 106 -45.25 30.06 -22.09
C ALA A 106 -45.91 28.71 -21.82
N GLN A 107 -45.69 27.78 -22.75
CA GLN A 107 -46.17 26.40 -22.63
C GLN A 107 -45.10 25.52 -21.97
N THR A 108 -45.53 24.44 -21.33
CA THR A 108 -44.61 23.46 -20.71
C THR A 108 -44.87 22.07 -21.24
N GLU A 109 -43.81 21.30 -21.51
CA GLU A 109 -43.90 19.92 -21.98
C GLU A 109 -42.83 19.02 -21.35
N ARG A 110 -43.08 17.71 -21.38
CA ARG A 110 -42.14 16.67 -20.91
C ARG A 110 -41.61 15.90 -22.11
N MET A 111 -40.29 15.90 -22.31
CA MET A 111 -39.61 15.14 -23.35
C MET A 111 -39.15 13.79 -22.81
N ALA A 112 -39.89 12.76 -23.20
CA ALA A 112 -39.46 11.37 -23.14
C ALA A 112 -38.69 11.00 -24.42
N ARG A 113 -38.41 9.70 -24.65
CA ARG A 113 -37.73 9.22 -25.87
C ARG A 113 -38.57 9.33 -27.14
N ASP A 114 -39.87 9.64 -27.01
CA ASP A 114 -40.76 9.82 -28.15
C ASP A 114 -40.67 11.26 -28.66
N TYR A 115 -39.80 11.44 -29.66
CA TYR A 115 -39.59 12.72 -30.33
C TYR A 115 -40.72 13.08 -31.29
N ASP A 116 -41.49 12.11 -31.79
CA ASP A 116 -42.54 12.33 -32.79
C ASP A 116 -43.68 13.16 -32.23
N ARG A 117 -43.97 13.01 -30.94
CA ARG A 117 -44.90 13.87 -30.17
C ARG A 117 -44.55 15.36 -30.28
N PHE A 118 -43.28 15.72 -30.45
CA PHE A 118 -42.87 17.13 -30.46
C PHE A 118 -43.12 17.81 -31.81
N ILE A 119 -43.18 17.07 -32.91
CA ILE A 119 -43.30 17.64 -34.26
C ILE A 119 -44.55 18.54 -34.39
N PRO A 120 -45.77 18.09 -34.03
CA PRO A 120 -46.97 18.93 -34.16
C PRO A 120 -46.91 20.21 -33.31
N LEU A 121 -46.21 20.15 -32.17
CA LEU A 121 -46.05 21.29 -31.29
C LEU A 121 -45.08 22.32 -31.89
N LEU A 122 -43.99 21.87 -32.51
CA LEU A 122 -43.07 22.73 -33.23
C LEU A 122 -43.74 23.38 -34.44
N GLU A 123 -44.55 22.63 -35.19
CA GLU A 123 -45.34 23.16 -36.31
C GLU A 123 -46.33 24.23 -35.86
N LYS A 124 -47.01 24.03 -34.72
CA LYS A 124 -47.93 25.03 -34.15
C LYS A 124 -47.21 26.33 -33.76
N ILE A 125 -46.03 26.22 -33.14
CA ILE A 125 -45.21 27.38 -32.78
C ILE A 125 -44.70 28.09 -34.04
N ALA A 126 -44.22 27.34 -35.02
CA ALA A 126 -43.67 27.86 -36.27
C ALA A 126 -44.72 28.52 -37.18
N GLY A 127 -45.93 27.96 -37.27
CA GLY A 127 -46.99 28.41 -38.17
C GLY A 127 -47.81 29.60 -37.66
N SER A 128 -47.67 29.99 -36.39
CA SER A 128 -48.40 31.13 -35.83
C SER A 128 -47.62 32.45 -36.00
N SER A 129 -48.32 33.56 -36.19
CA SER A 129 -47.68 34.89 -36.25
C SER A 129 -46.90 35.18 -34.95
N ALA A 130 -45.65 35.63 -35.09
CA ALA A 130 -44.80 35.98 -33.96
C ALA A 130 -44.91 37.50 -33.67
N PRO A 131 -45.09 37.91 -32.40
CA PRO A 131 -45.05 39.33 -32.07
C PRO A 131 -43.64 39.89 -32.32
N ARG A 132 -43.54 41.20 -32.56
CA ARG A 132 -42.25 41.88 -32.66
C ARG A 132 -41.53 41.80 -31.31
N LEU A 133 -40.23 41.51 -31.33
CA LEU A 133 -39.43 41.45 -30.10
C LEU A 133 -39.28 42.87 -29.53
N GLN A 134 -39.24 42.97 -28.20
CA GLN A 134 -39.02 44.25 -27.50
C GLN A 134 -37.78 44.99 -28.03
N ILE A 135 -36.68 44.27 -28.28
CA ILE A 135 -35.48 44.90 -28.86
C ILE A 135 -35.72 45.47 -30.26
N GLN A 136 -36.52 44.81 -31.11
CA GLN A 136 -36.86 45.33 -32.43
C GLN A 136 -37.72 46.59 -32.33
N LEU A 137 -38.62 46.66 -31.35
CA LEU A 137 -39.41 47.87 -31.09
C LEU A 137 -38.51 49.04 -30.68
N GLU A 138 -37.56 48.78 -29.77
CA GLU A 138 -36.61 49.79 -29.29
C GLU A 138 -35.68 50.32 -30.38
N LEU A 139 -35.18 49.44 -31.25
CA LEU A 139 -34.36 49.83 -32.40
C LEU A 139 -35.15 50.63 -33.43
N ASN A 140 -36.41 50.25 -33.70
CA ASN A 140 -37.29 51.01 -34.59
C ASN A 140 -37.65 52.40 -34.04
N GLN A 141 -37.54 52.61 -32.72
CA GLN A 141 -37.66 53.91 -32.07
C GLN A 141 -36.38 54.75 -32.16
N GLY A 142 -35.34 54.27 -32.86
CA GLY A 142 -34.09 54.97 -33.07
C GLY A 142 -33.05 54.76 -31.96
N LYS A 143 -33.29 53.85 -31.00
CA LYS A 143 -32.24 53.50 -30.02
C LYS A 143 -31.10 52.77 -30.72
N SER A 144 -29.87 53.04 -30.32
CA SER A 144 -28.73 52.21 -30.71
C SER A 144 -28.86 50.81 -30.09
N LEU A 145 -28.14 49.83 -30.66
CA LEU A 145 -28.07 48.49 -30.11
C LEU A 145 -27.58 48.50 -28.64
N GLU A 146 -26.54 49.30 -28.37
CA GLU A 146 -26.00 49.51 -27.02
C GLU A 146 -27.06 50.05 -26.05
N GLN A 147 -27.87 51.03 -26.49
CA GLN A 147 -28.95 51.59 -25.67
C GLN A 147 -30.05 50.56 -25.38
N ALA A 148 -30.45 49.77 -26.39
CA ALA A 148 -31.45 48.72 -26.22
C ALA A 148 -30.95 47.58 -25.30
N MET A 149 -29.65 47.28 -25.33
CA MET A 149 -29.04 46.24 -24.51
C MET A 149 -28.61 46.72 -23.10
N SER A 150 -28.54 48.04 -22.87
CA SER A 150 -28.11 48.62 -21.58
C SER A 150 -28.92 48.10 -20.38
N GLY A 151 -30.22 47.84 -20.57
CA GLY A 151 -31.12 47.30 -19.55
C GLY A 151 -30.84 45.84 -19.16
N LEU A 152 -29.99 45.12 -19.90
CA LEU A 152 -29.70 43.70 -19.70
C LEU A 152 -28.55 43.47 -18.71
N SER A 153 -27.85 44.53 -18.29
CA SER A 153 -26.71 44.46 -17.37
C SER A 153 -25.62 43.47 -17.80
N LEU A 154 -25.31 43.43 -19.11
CA LEU A 154 -24.34 42.48 -19.69
C LEU A 154 -22.97 42.54 -19.03
N ASP A 155 -22.48 43.73 -18.67
CA ASP A 155 -21.21 43.90 -17.95
C ASP A 155 -21.20 43.17 -16.61
N ARG A 156 -22.34 43.17 -15.91
CA ARG A 156 -22.50 42.43 -14.64
C ARG A 156 -22.52 40.92 -14.89
N ILE A 157 -23.04 40.46 -16.03
CA ILE A 157 -23.00 39.04 -16.43
C ILE A 157 -21.56 38.63 -16.69
N ALA A 158 -20.84 39.38 -17.52
CA ALA A 158 -19.44 39.14 -17.83
C ALA A 158 -18.56 39.12 -16.57
N THR A 159 -18.67 40.16 -15.73
CA THR A 159 -17.90 40.26 -14.47
C THR A 159 -18.15 39.09 -13.53
N GLU A 160 -19.41 38.63 -13.42
CA GLU A 160 -19.75 37.49 -12.57
C GLU A 160 -19.25 36.17 -13.15
N GLN A 161 -19.25 36.00 -14.48
CA GLN A 161 -18.66 34.83 -15.13
C GLN A 161 -17.14 34.80 -14.93
N ASP A 162 -16.45 35.93 -15.11
CA ASP A 162 -15.01 36.04 -14.86
C ASP A 162 -14.67 35.71 -13.40
N ARG A 163 -15.45 36.24 -12.45
CA ARG A 163 -15.31 35.94 -11.03
C ARG A 163 -15.50 34.45 -10.73
N ARG A 164 -16.44 33.78 -11.41
CA ARG A 164 -16.67 32.33 -11.27
C ARG A 164 -15.54 31.51 -11.86
N LEU A 165 -15.04 31.89 -13.05
CA LEU A 165 -13.90 31.24 -13.69
C LEU A 165 -12.64 31.39 -12.84
N GLU A 166 -12.37 32.57 -12.30
CA GLU A 166 -11.21 32.82 -11.44
C GLU A 166 -11.32 32.08 -10.11
N GLY A 167 -12.50 32.07 -9.49
CA GLY A 167 -12.77 31.28 -8.29
C GLY A 167 -12.56 29.78 -8.53
N SER A 168 -13.02 29.27 -9.68
CA SER A 168 -12.86 27.86 -10.06
C SER A 168 -11.39 27.51 -10.31
N ARG A 169 -10.65 28.36 -11.04
CA ARG A 169 -9.19 28.23 -11.24
C ARG A 169 -8.44 28.25 -9.92
N THR A 170 -8.79 29.16 -9.01
CA THR A 170 -8.17 29.25 -7.68
C THR A 170 -8.41 27.97 -6.89
N ILE A 171 -9.63 27.44 -6.87
CA ILE A 171 -9.95 26.18 -6.18
C ILE A 171 -9.18 25.00 -6.78
N VAL A 172 -9.13 24.89 -8.11
CA VAL A 172 -8.37 23.83 -8.79
C VAL A 172 -6.89 23.95 -8.47
N ASN A 173 -6.28 25.12 -8.61
CA ASN A 173 -4.86 25.35 -8.36
C ASN A 173 -4.48 25.09 -6.91
N THR A 174 -5.28 25.57 -5.95
CA THR A 174 -5.05 25.36 -4.51
C THR A 174 -5.23 23.88 -4.13
N THR A 175 -6.24 23.20 -4.67
CA THR A 175 -6.48 21.77 -4.44
C THR A 175 -5.37 20.93 -5.07
N SER A 176 -4.97 21.21 -6.30
CA SER A 176 -3.85 20.53 -6.96
C SER A 176 -2.53 20.75 -6.23
N SER A 177 -2.25 21.97 -5.77
CA SER A 177 -1.04 22.27 -4.98
C SER A 177 -1.06 21.53 -3.64
N ARG A 178 -2.20 21.55 -2.93
CA ARG A 178 -2.39 20.82 -1.67
C ARG A 178 -2.25 19.31 -1.84
N ASN A 179 -2.81 18.75 -2.92
CA ASN A 179 -2.70 17.32 -3.21
C ASN A 179 -1.26 16.93 -3.56
N LYS A 180 -0.55 17.75 -4.35
CA LYS A 180 0.89 17.56 -4.63
C LYS A 180 1.72 17.58 -3.34
N GLN A 181 1.48 18.57 -2.48
CA GLN A 181 2.18 18.67 -1.19
C GLN A 181 1.91 17.45 -0.31
N LYS A 182 0.65 17.06 -0.11
CA LYS A 182 0.30 15.86 0.67
C LYS A 182 0.89 14.58 0.09
N SER A 183 0.91 14.46 -1.23
CA SER A 183 1.53 13.32 -1.91
C SER A 183 3.03 13.28 -1.65
N GLN A 184 3.71 14.42 -1.66
CA GLN A 184 5.14 14.52 -1.39
C GLN A 184 5.44 14.20 0.08
N GLU A 185 4.68 14.76 1.02
CA GLU A 185 4.79 14.46 2.46
C GLU A 185 4.61 12.96 2.75
N ALA A 186 3.65 12.30 2.08
CA ALA A 186 3.44 10.85 2.23
C ALA A 186 4.62 10.03 1.68
N ILE A 187 5.21 10.44 0.56
CA ILE A 187 6.39 9.79 -0.02
C ILE A 187 7.59 9.91 0.92
N ASP A 188 7.81 11.10 1.49
CA ASP A 188 8.96 11.35 2.36
C ASP A 188 8.80 10.63 3.71
N ALA A 189 7.59 10.63 4.30
CA ALA A 189 7.28 9.84 5.49
C ALA A 189 7.46 8.32 5.26
N TRP A 190 7.08 7.83 4.08
CA TRP A 190 7.27 6.42 3.73
C TRP A 190 8.75 6.06 3.60
N LYS A 191 9.57 6.91 2.95
CA LYS A 191 11.02 6.72 2.86
C LYS A 191 11.68 6.70 4.25
N GLU A 192 11.29 7.62 5.13
CA GLU A 192 11.82 7.68 6.49
C GLU A 192 11.47 6.42 7.29
N THR A 193 10.21 6.02 7.27
CA THR A 193 9.73 4.81 7.94
C THR A 193 10.44 3.56 7.41
N SER A 194 10.58 3.43 6.09
CA SER A 194 11.27 2.31 5.46
C SER A 194 12.76 2.26 5.85
N ASN A 195 13.45 3.40 5.89
CA ASN A 195 14.84 3.48 6.32
C ASN A 195 15.03 3.10 7.80
N LEU A 196 14.09 3.48 8.67
CA LEU A 196 14.12 3.10 10.09
C LEU A 196 13.92 1.60 10.27
N LEU A 197 12.96 1.00 9.57
CA LEU A 197 12.72 -0.45 9.60
C LEU A 197 13.95 -1.22 9.12
N TYR A 198 14.51 -0.84 7.98
CA TYR A 198 15.70 -1.49 7.43
C TYR A 198 16.92 -1.41 8.37
N LYS A 199 17.13 -0.26 9.03
CA LYS A 199 18.17 -0.10 10.05
C LYS A 199 17.93 -1.01 11.26
N GLY A 200 16.69 -1.07 11.75
CA GLY A 200 16.30 -1.93 12.87
C GLY A 200 16.50 -3.42 12.57
N GLU A 201 16.19 -3.85 11.34
CA GLU A 201 16.44 -5.24 10.89
C GLU A 201 17.93 -5.56 10.86
N ILE A 202 18.77 -4.66 10.34
CA ILE A 202 20.23 -4.84 10.34
C ILE A 202 20.78 -4.92 11.77
N GLU A 203 20.31 -4.07 12.68
CA GLU A 203 20.75 -4.08 14.08
C GLU A 203 20.31 -5.36 14.80
N ALA A 204 19.07 -5.81 14.59
CA ALA A 204 18.56 -7.07 15.13
C ALA A 204 19.38 -8.27 14.61
N GLN A 205 19.69 -8.30 13.30
CA GLN A 205 20.52 -9.34 12.71
C GLN A 205 21.95 -9.32 13.26
N ARG A 206 22.53 -8.14 13.49
CA ARG A 206 23.87 -7.99 14.10
C ARG A 206 23.90 -8.50 15.53
N LEU A 207 22.87 -8.19 16.32
CA LEU A 207 22.76 -8.66 17.70
C LEU A 207 22.62 -10.19 17.74
N GLU A 208 21.77 -10.75 16.89
CA GLU A 208 21.58 -12.19 16.81
C GLU A 208 22.85 -12.92 16.34
N ASN A 209 23.52 -12.40 15.30
CA ASN A 209 24.80 -12.94 14.86
C ASN A 209 25.86 -12.88 15.97
N SER A 210 25.91 -11.78 16.74
CA SER A 210 26.84 -11.65 17.87
C SER A 210 26.55 -12.67 18.97
N ARG A 211 25.26 -12.92 19.26
CA ARG A 211 24.82 -13.93 20.22
C ARG A 211 25.21 -15.35 19.77
N ILE A 212 24.95 -15.68 18.51
CA ILE A 212 25.33 -16.98 17.91
C ILE A 212 26.85 -17.16 18.01
N MET A 213 27.64 -16.14 17.68
CA MET A 213 29.11 -16.21 17.77
C MET A 213 29.60 -16.43 19.21
N ALA A 214 28.99 -15.75 20.19
CA ALA A 214 29.33 -15.96 21.60
C ALA A 214 29.01 -17.39 22.07
N GLN A 215 27.90 -17.98 21.62
CA GLN A 215 27.54 -19.37 21.92
C GLN A 215 28.52 -20.36 21.29
N ILE A 216 28.95 -20.12 20.05
CA ILE A 216 29.98 -20.94 19.37
C ILE A 216 31.29 -20.88 20.17
N GLN A 217 31.74 -19.68 20.55
CA GLN A 217 32.98 -19.52 21.32
C GLN A 217 32.91 -20.19 22.70
N GLU A 218 31.76 -20.12 23.38
CA GLU A 218 31.53 -20.81 24.65
C GLU A 218 31.58 -22.34 24.46
N GLN A 219 30.96 -22.85 23.41
CA GLN A 219 30.96 -24.28 23.09
C GLN A 219 32.37 -24.77 22.75
N ASP A 220 33.14 -24.02 21.97
CA ASP A 220 34.53 -24.34 21.64
C ASP A 220 35.39 -24.35 22.91
N SER A 221 35.24 -23.35 23.78
CA SER A 221 35.95 -23.28 25.06
C SER A 221 35.60 -24.47 25.97
N ARG A 222 34.32 -24.88 26.01
CA ARG A 222 33.89 -26.09 26.75
C ARG A 222 34.49 -27.36 26.16
N GLN A 223 34.51 -27.49 24.83
CA GLN A 223 35.13 -28.63 24.16
C GLN A 223 36.63 -28.69 24.41
N ASP A 224 37.32 -27.55 24.41
CA ASP A 224 38.74 -27.46 24.76
C ASP A 224 39.02 -27.87 26.20
N ALA A 225 38.20 -27.41 27.15
CA ALA A 225 38.32 -27.82 28.55
C ALA A 225 38.14 -29.34 28.72
N ILE A 226 37.14 -29.93 28.06
CA ILE A 226 36.92 -31.39 28.06
C ILE A 226 38.12 -32.13 27.44
N ARG A 227 38.66 -31.63 26.32
CA ARG A 227 39.85 -32.21 25.67
C ARG A 227 41.07 -32.16 26.59
N GLN A 228 41.28 -31.04 27.28
CA GLN A 228 42.39 -30.88 28.22
C GLN A 228 42.24 -31.80 29.44
N GLN A 229 41.03 -31.92 29.99
CA GLN A 229 40.77 -32.82 31.11
C GLN A 229 41.07 -34.27 30.74
N LYS A 230 40.56 -34.76 29.59
CA LYS A 230 40.86 -36.11 29.10
C LYS A 230 42.35 -36.35 28.90
N ARG A 231 43.09 -35.33 28.44
CA ARG A 231 44.55 -35.41 28.28
C ARG A 231 45.26 -35.57 29.63
N ARG A 232 44.84 -34.82 30.66
CA ARG A 232 45.38 -34.95 32.02
C ARG A 232 45.07 -36.30 32.64
N GLU A 233 43.82 -36.77 32.52
CA GLU A 233 43.41 -38.10 33.01
C GLU A 233 44.23 -39.22 32.35
N LEU A 234 44.50 -39.11 31.04
CA LEU A 234 45.35 -40.05 30.32
C LEU A 234 46.81 -39.98 30.78
N GLU A 235 47.36 -38.78 30.98
CA GLU A 235 48.72 -38.59 31.51
C GLU A 235 48.85 -39.19 32.94
N GLU A 236 47.88 -38.94 33.82
CA GLU A 236 47.81 -39.52 35.16
C GLU A 236 47.74 -41.06 35.09
N GLN A 237 46.88 -41.62 34.25
CA GLN A 237 46.79 -43.08 34.04
C GLN A 237 48.11 -43.67 33.53
N MET A 238 48.82 -42.97 32.64
CA MET A 238 50.13 -43.39 32.15
C MET A 238 51.18 -43.36 33.26
N THR A 239 51.20 -42.32 34.09
CA THR A 239 52.15 -42.24 35.22
C THR A 239 51.91 -43.36 36.23
N ILE A 240 50.66 -43.61 36.62
CA ILE A 240 50.29 -44.72 37.51
C ILE A 240 50.68 -46.08 36.89
N ALA A 241 50.44 -46.28 35.59
CA ALA A 241 50.81 -47.50 34.89
C ALA A 241 52.33 -47.72 34.85
N GLU A 242 53.12 -46.65 34.66
CA GLU A 242 54.58 -46.70 34.70
C GLU A 242 55.12 -47.01 36.10
N GLU A 243 54.55 -46.40 37.15
CA GLU A 243 54.91 -46.68 38.55
C GLU A 243 54.62 -48.14 38.91
N LEU A 244 53.42 -48.64 38.58
CA LEU A 244 53.07 -50.05 38.77
C LEU A 244 54.01 -50.98 38.02
N ARG A 245 54.44 -50.61 36.80
CA ARG A 245 55.40 -51.40 36.02
C ARG A 245 56.78 -51.43 36.67
N LYS A 246 57.24 -50.30 37.22
CA LYS A 246 58.53 -50.22 37.95
C LYS A 246 58.48 -51.02 39.25
N ALA A 247 57.41 -50.87 40.04
CA ALA A 247 57.21 -51.65 41.26
C ALA A 247 57.22 -53.16 40.99
N ARG A 248 56.48 -53.62 39.98
CA ARG A 248 56.49 -55.04 39.57
C ARG A 248 57.88 -55.55 39.17
N LYS A 249 58.69 -54.72 38.51
CA LYS A 249 60.07 -55.08 38.16
C LYS A 249 60.94 -55.20 39.40
N GLN A 250 60.82 -54.27 40.35
CA GLN A 250 61.54 -54.32 41.61
C GLN A 250 61.16 -55.55 42.43
N ASP A 251 59.85 -55.83 42.56
CA ASP A 251 59.35 -57.02 43.24
C ASP A 251 59.93 -58.31 42.61
N GLN A 252 59.98 -58.37 41.28
CA GLN A 252 60.55 -59.50 40.56
C GLN A 252 62.08 -59.62 40.77
N GLU A 253 62.82 -58.51 40.73
CA GLU A 253 64.27 -58.49 40.99
C GLU A 253 64.59 -58.90 42.44
N GLU A 254 63.80 -58.45 43.42
CA GLU A 254 63.93 -58.86 44.82
C GLU A 254 63.65 -60.36 45.01
N GLU A 255 62.63 -60.89 44.34
CA GLU A 255 62.30 -62.32 44.36
C GLU A 255 63.41 -63.16 43.72
N GLU A 256 63.95 -62.72 42.58
CA GLU A 256 65.09 -63.38 41.91
C GLU A 256 66.35 -63.34 42.79
N GLN A 257 66.65 -62.21 43.45
CA GLN A 257 67.77 -62.11 44.38
C GLN A 257 67.59 -63.02 45.60
N LYS A 258 66.38 -63.09 46.16
CA LYS A 258 66.06 -63.97 47.28
C LYS A 258 66.23 -65.44 46.89
N ASN A 259 65.70 -65.84 45.75
CA ASN A 259 65.85 -67.18 45.18
C ASN A 259 67.33 -67.53 44.93
N SER A 260 68.12 -66.60 44.38
CA SER A 260 69.55 -66.77 44.16
C SER A 260 70.35 -66.91 45.46
N SER A 261 70.02 -66.12 46.48
CA SER A 261 70.61 -66.21 47.82
C SER A 261 70.30 -67.54 48.49
N GLU A 262 69.06 -68.02 48.40
CA GLU A 262 68.64 -69.32 48.91
C GLU A 262 69.36 -70.48 48.20
N LEU A 263 69.45 -70.44 46.87
CA LEU A 263 70.22 -71.41 46.08
C LEU A 263 71.71 -71.42 46.46
N THR A 264 72.29 -70.23 46.69
CA THR A 264 73.69 -70.10 47.13
C THR A 264 73.88 -70.72 48.51
N LYS A 265 72.97 -70.46 49.46
CA LYS A 265 72.99 -71.08 50.80
C LYS A 265 72.85 -72.60 50.74
N LEU A 266 71.95 -73.11 49.90
CA LEU A 266 71.75 -74.54 49.67
C LEU A 266 73.01 -75.20 49.11
N SER A 267 73.65 -74.58 48.11
CA SER A 267 74.91 -75.05 47.52
C SER A 267 76.05 -75.07 48.53
N LEU A 268 76.19 -74.01 49.34
CA LEU A 268 77.20 -73.94 50.40
C LEU A 268 77.00 -75.07 51.42
N ASN A 269 75.77 -75.27 51.89
CA ASN A 269 75.42 -76.33 52.82
C ASN A 269 75.70 -77.73 52.24
N TYR A 270 75.40 -77.94 50.96
CA TYR A 270 75.71 -79.19 50.26
C TYR A 270 77.23 -79.45 50.22
N ASN A 271 78.02 -78.44 49.85
CA ASN A 271 79.47 -78.54 49.79
C ASN A 271 80.09 -78.78 51.18
N THR A 272 79.62 -78.11 52.22
CA THR A 272 80.05 -78.33 53.61
C THR A 272 79.73 -79.75 54.07
N ARG A 273 78.52 -80.26 53.78
CA ARG A 273 78.15 -81.65 54.08
C ARG A 273 79.05 -82.63 53.34
N ARG A 274 79.32 -82.42 52.05
CA ARG A 274 80.18 -83.27 51.21
C ARG A 274 81.64 -83.30 51.68
N LEU A 275 82.18 -82.16 52.13
CA LEU A 275 83.53 -82.08 52.70
C LEU A 275 83.61 -82.79 54.05
N ASN A 276 82.56 -82.69 54.88
CA ASN A 276 82.48 -83.40 56.15
C ASN A 276 82.34 -84.93 55.96
N THR A 277 81.56 -85.39 54.96
CA THR A 277 81.53 -86.83 54.61
C THR A 277 82.84 -87.31 54.01
N SER A 278 83.56 -86.50 53.23
CA SER A 278 84.91 -86.85 52.74
C SER A 278 85.94 -86.94 53.86
N ARG A 279 85.86 -86.08 54.89
CA ARG A 279 86.67 -86.18 56.10
C ARG A 279 86.34 -87.45 56.91
N ASN A 280 85.05 -87.77 57.08
CA ASN A 280 84.63 -88.98 57.79
C ASN A 280 84.91 -90.27 57.03
N THR A 281 84.86 -90.29 55.70
CA THR A 281 85.20 -91.47 54.89
C THR A 281 86.71 -91.69 54.79
N ARG A 282 87.54 -90.66 54.95
CA ARG A 282 88.99 -90.84 55.12
C ARG A 282 89.37 -91.39 56.50
N ALA A 283 88.51 -91.19 57.51
CA ALA A 283 88.64 -91.79 58.84
C ALA A 283 88.03 -93.22 58.95
N LYS A 284 87.19 -93.64 58.00
CA LYS A 284 86.50 -94.96 57.99
C LYS A 284 87.00 -95.95 56.92
N ARG A 285 88.16 -95.72 56.28
CA ARG A 285 88.81 -96.69 55.36
C ARG A 285 89.65 -97.77 56.06
N LEU A 286 89.63 -97.83 57.39
CA LEU A 286 89.89 -99.04 58.18
C LEU A 286 88.51 -99.58 58.56
N THR A 287 88.24 -100.87 58.29
CA THR A 287 86.96 -101.59 58.48
C THR A 287 85.93 -101.46 57.35
N GLY A 288 86.12 -102.29 56.31
CA GLY A 288 85.17 -103.37 55.97
C GLY A 288 83.80 -103.03 55.34
N SER A 289 83.73 -103.29 54.03
CA SER A 289 82.61 -103.80 53.20
C SER A 289 81.33 -102.96 52.95
N GLU A 290 81.27 -102.46 51.71
CA GLU A 290 80.10 -102.29 50.81
C GLU A 290 79.36 -103.63 50.51
N PRO A 291 78.23 -103.72 49.73
CA PRO A 291 77.59 -102.70 48.85
C PRO A 291 76.03 -102.70 48.79
N THR A 292 75.52 -101.74 47.99
CA THR A 292 74.33 -101.79 47.09
C THR A 292 72.90 -101.95 47.63
N ALA A 293 72.09 -100.89 47.44
CA ALA A 293 70.67 -101.00 47.06
C ALA A 293 70.20 -99.74 46.29
N LEU A 294 69.58 -99.99 45.13
CA LEU A 294 68.74 -99.12 44.30
C LEU A 294 67.60 -98.47 45.10
N VAL A 295 67.09 -97.30 44.67
CA VAL A 295 65.66 -97.05 44.34
C VAL A 295 65.50 -95.68 43.63
N ILE A 296 64.62 -95.70 42.62
CA ILE A 296 64.18 -94.68 41.66
C ILE A 296 62.88 -94.00 42.15
N CYS A 297 62.64 -92.71 41.84
CA CYS A 297 61.29 -92.12 41.64
C CYS A 297 61.37 -90.75 40.92
N PHE A 298 60.91 -90.62 39.66
CA PHE A 298 59.59 -90.14 39.14
C PHE A 298 59.42 -88.59 39.20
N LEU A 299 59.40 -87.89 38.04
CA LEU A 299 58.23 -87.31 37.30
C LEU A 299 57.51 -86.20 38.11
N HIS A 300 57.06 -85.05 37.59
CA HIS A 300 56.57 -84.63 36.28
C HIS A 300 56.40 -83.09 36.29
N LEU A 301 56.47 -82.46 35.10
CA LEU A 301 56.02 -81.10 34.73
C LEU A 301 56.70 -79.89 35.39
#